data_AF-A0A2W6SQH9-F1
#
_entry.id   AF-A0A2W6SQH9-F1
#
_cell.length_a   1.000
_cell.length_b   1.000
_cell.length_c   1.000
_cell.angle_alpha   90.00
_cell.angle_beta   90.00
_cell.angle_gamma   90.00
#
_symmetry.space_group_name_H-M   'P 1'
#
loop_
_entity.id
_entity.type
_entity.pdbx_description
1 polymer ?
#
loop_
_entity_poly.entity_id
_entity_poly.type
_entity_poly.pdbx_seq_one_letter_code
_entity_poly.pdbx_strand_id
1 'polypeptide(L)' 'LERAFWKILDQIAAEEGLTTPAFISRLHDEVLLSQGEATNFTSLLRCACLTRAEMGAAAALLARATDLDRKSA' A
#
# COMPACT_ATOMS: atom_id res chain seq x y z
N LEU A 1 2.37 -10.50 11.36
CA LEU A 1 2.60 -9.82 10.07
C LEU A 1 4.09 -9.88 9.75
N GLU A 2 4.45 -10.25 8.54
CA GLU A 2 5.82 -10.50 8.07
C GLU A 2 6.56 -9.17 7.78
N ARG A 3 7.89 -9.15 7.90
CA ARG A 3 8.72 -7.94 7.73
C ARG A 3 8.51 -7.19 6.40
N ALA A 4 8.21 -7.92 5.33
CA ALA A 4 7.97 -7.32 4.02
C ALA A 4 6.73 -6.42 4.00
N PHE A 5 5.65 -6.83 4.68
CA PHE A 5 4.43 -6.03 4.77
C PHE A 5 4.63 -4.77 5.60
N TRP A 6 5.40 -4.84 6.69
CA TRP A 6 5.73 -3.66 7.49
C TRP A 6 6.43 -2.57 6.69
N LYS A 7 7.36 -2.92 5.81
CA LYS A 7 8.03 -1.94 4.93
C LYS A 7 7.04 -1.23 3.99
N ILE A 8 6.06 -1.96 3.47
CA ILE A 8 5.04 -1.39 2.59
C ILE A 8 4.11 -0.48 3.38
N LEU A 9 3.70 -0.90 4.59
CA LEU A 9 2.89 -0.07 5.50
C LEU A 9 3.62 1.21 5.91
N ASP A 10 4.93 1.12 6.21
CA ASP A 10 5.76 2.29 6.51
C ASP A 10 5.79 3.27 5.33
N GLN A 11 5.90 2.75 4.11
CA GLN A 11 5.90 3.56 2.89
C GLN A 11 4.54 4.24 2.67
N ILE A 12 3.43 3.50 2.80
CA ILE A 12 2.07 4.07 2.66
C ILE A 12 1.85 5.15 3.72
N ALA A 13 2.19 4.87 4.98
CA ALA A 13 2.04 5.82 6.07
C ALA A 13 2.86 7.10 5.82
N ALA A 14 4.10 6.97 5.36
CA ALA A 14 4.96 8.10 5.02
C ALA A 14 4.39 8.96 3.87
N GLU A 15 3.78 8.34 2.86
CA GLU A 15 3.12 9.05 1.75
C GLU A 15 1.89 9.85 2.21
N GLU A 16 1.20 9.37 3.25
CA GLU A 16 0.09 10.09 3.90
C GLU A 16 0.55 11.07 4.99
N GLY A 17 1.85 11.18 5.26
CA GLY A 17 2.38 12.01 6.34
C GLY A 17 2.03 11.51 7.75
N LEU A 18 1.75 10.20 7.89
CA LEU A 18 1.41 9.53 9.13
C LEU A 18 2.56 8.64 9.62
N THR A 19 2.55 8.34 10.92
CA THR A 19 3.33 7.21 11.43
C THR A 19 2.60 5.91 11.10
N THR A 20 3.34 4.82 10.90
CA THR A 20 2.76 3.48 10.66
C THR A 20 1.68 3.08 11.68
N PRO A 21 1.89 3.23 13.00
CA PRO A 21 0.81 2.94 13.96
C PRO A 21 -0.40 3.87 13.80
N ALA A 22 -0.22 5.16 13.50
CA ALA A 22 -1.35 6.07 13.27
C ALA A 22 -2.15 5.69 12.02
N PHE A 23 -1.47 5.32 10.93
CA PHE A 23 -2.09 4.81 9.73
C PHE A 23 -2.90 3.54 10.01
N ILE A 24 -2.31 2.57 10.72
CA ILE A 24 -2.99 1.30 11.05
C ILE A 24 -4.21 1.54 11.93
N SER A 25 -4.12 2.41 12.94
CA SER A 25 -5.25 2.79 13.79
C SER A 25 -6.38 3.43 12.98
N ARG A 26 -6.05 4.39 12.12
CA ARG A 26 -7.04 5.04 11.26
C ARG A 26 -7.73 4.04 10.32
N LEU A 27 -6.95 3.17 9.66
CA LEU A 27 -7.51 2.15 8.78
C LEU A 27 -8.41 1.17 9.54
N HIS A 28 -8.04 0.81 10.77
CA HIS A 28 -8.87 -0.02 11.63
C HIS A 28 -10.22 0.65 11.95
N ASP A 29 -10.20 1.94 12.29
CA ASP A 29 -11.41 2.71 12.58
C ASP A 29 -12.30 2.83 11.32
N GLU A 30 -11.71 3.06 10.15
CA GLU A 30 -12.44 3.10 8.87
C GLU A 30 -13.11 1.76 8.55
N VAL A 31 -12.42 0.63 8.79
CA VAL A 31 -12.99 -0.71 8.61
C VAL A 31 -14.13 -0.95 9.60
N LEU A 32 -13.97 -0.57 10.87
CA LEU A 32 -15.04 -0.68 11.87
C LEU A 32 -16.28 0.12 11.47
N LEU A 33 -16.10 1.35 10.99
CA LEU A 33 -17.20 2.20 10.55
C LEU A 33 -17.91 1.63 9.31
N SER A 34 -17.17 0.98 8.40
CA SER A 34 -17.74 0.44 7.16
C SER A 34 -18.38 -0.94 7.32
N GLN A 35 -17.82 -1.82 8.15
CA GLN A 35 -18.21 -3.24 8.23
C GLN A 35 -18.85 -3.60 9.59
N GLY A 36 -18.81 -2.71 10.58
CA GLY A 36 -19.28 -2.94 11.95
C GLY A 36 -18.32 -3.75 12.83
N GLU A 37 -17.39 -4.49 12.21
CA GLU A 37 -16.36 -5.28 12.89
C GLU A 37 -15.09 -5.40 12.04
N ALA A 38 -13.91 -5.31 12.67
CA ALA A 38 -12.62 -5.43 12.01
C ALA A 38 -12.10 -6.88 11.99
N THR A 39 -12.97 -7.81 11.63
CA THR A 39 -12.65 -9.24 11.61
C THR A 39 -11.61 -9.51 10.52
N ASN A 40 -10.59 -10.31 10.81
CA ASN A 40 -9.50 -10.63 9.88
C ASN A 40 -8.65 -9.42 9.44
N PHE A 41 -8.55 -8.37 10.25
CA PHE A 41 -7.79 -7.15 9.93
C PHE A 41 -6.35 -7.40 9.45
N THR A 42 -5.65 -8.39 10.02
CA THR A 42 -4.30 -8.76 9.55
C THR A 42 -4.27 -9.25 8.10
N SER A 43 -5.31 -9.96 7.65
CA SER A 43 -5.42 -10.40 6.25
C SER A 43 -5.72 -9.21 5.33
N LEU A 44 -6.57 -8.28 5.78
CA LEU A 44 -6.85 -7.03 5.07
C LEU A 44 -5.58 -6.20 4.87
N LEU A 45 -4.73 -6.07 5.90
CA LEU A 45 -3.43 -5.40 5.79
C LEU A 45 -2.53 -6.04 4.73
N ARG A 46 -2.50 -7.37 4.66
CA ARG A 46 -1.72 -8.08 3.63
C ARG A 46 -2.27 -7.84 2.24
N CYS A 47 -3.59 -7.88 2.05
CA CYS A 47 -4.23 -7.56 0.77
C CYS A 47 -3.94 -6.11 0.35
N ALA A 48 -4.06 -5.15 1.27
CA ALA A 48 -3.75 -3.75 1.01
C ALA A 48 -2.29 -3.56 0.56
N CYS A 49 -1.34 -4.24 1.23
CA CYS A 49 0.06 -4.23 0.82
C CYS A 49 0.28 -4.86 -0.56
N LEU A 50 -0.41 -5.95 -0.88
CA LEU A 50 -0.31 -6.61 -2.18
C LEU A 50 -0.83 -5.70 -3.29
N THR A 51 -2.01 -5.10 -3.11
CA THR A 51 -2.57 -4.13 -4.05
C THR A 51 -1.64 -2.93 -4.26
N ARG A 52 -1.03 -2.40 -3.19
CA ARG A 52 -0.04 -1.33 -3.29
C ARG A 52 1.19 -1.74 -4.12
N ALA A 53 1.70 -2.95 -3.90
CA ALA A 53 2.86 -3.46 -4.64
C ALA A 53 2.55 -3.65 -6.14
N GLU A 54 1.36 -4.15 -6.47
CA GLU A 54 0.89 -4.31 -7.85
C GLU A 54 0.77 -2.96 -8.58
N MET A 55 0.19 -1.95 -7.91
CA MET A 55 0.11 -0.59 -8.44
C MET A 55 1.50 0.01 -8.70
N GLY A 56 2.44 -0.19 -7.77
CA GLY A 56 3.83 0.24 -7.93
C GLY A 56 4.56 -0.46 -9.09
N ALA A 57 4.34 -1.77 -9.26
CA ALA A 57 4.91 -2.54 -10.35
C ALA A 57 4.36 -2.08 -11.72
N ALA A 58 3.06 -1.82 -11.81
CA ALA A 58 2.43 -1.29 -13.03
C ALA A 58 2.97 0.09 -13.41
N ALA A 59 3.10 1.00 -12.44
CA ALA A 59 3.68 2.33 -12.66
C ALA A 59 5.15 2.25 -13.14
N ALA A 60 5.95 1.36 -12.54
CA ALA A 60 7.34 1.16 -12.93
C ALA A 60 7.49 0.60 -14.36
N LEU A 61 6.59 -0.30 -14.78
CA LEU A 61 6.59 -0.83 -16.15
C LEU A 61 6.28 0.26 -17.18
N LEU A 62 5.27 1.10 -16.92
CA LEU A 62 4.93 2.24 -17.78
C LEU A 62 6.05 3.27 -17.88
N ALA A 63 6.72 3.58 -16.75
CA ALA A 63 7.88 4.48 -16.74
C ALA A 63 9.05 3.92 -17.58
N ARG A 64 9.28 2.61 -17.56
CA ARG A 64 10.32 1.97 -18.40
C ARG A 64 9.96 1.98 -19.88
N ALA A 65 8.69 1.78 -20.22
CA ALA A 65 8.22 1.85 -21.61
C ALA A 65 8.41 3.26 -22.19
N THR A 66 8.12 4.30 -21.40
CA THR A 66 8.33 5.70 -21.81
C THR A 66 9.81 6.10 -21.92
N ASP A 67 10.71 5.55 -21.10
CA ASP A 67 12.16 5.78 -21.22
C ASP A 67 12.76 5.15 -22.50
N LEU A 68 12.27 3.96 -22.90
CA LEU A 68 12.66 3.28 -24.14
C LEU A 68 12.24 4.06 -25.38
N ASP A 69 11.01 4.61 -25.38
CA ASP A 69 10.50 5.46 -26.45
C ASP A 69 11.38 6.72 -26.61
N ARG A 70 11.71 7.39 -25.50
CA ARG A 70 12.53 8.62 -25.50
C ARG A 70 13.97 8.44 -25.99
N LYS A 71 14.59 7.28 -25.76
CA LYS A 71 15.97 7.01 -26.24
C LYS A 71 16.04 6.63 -27.72
N SER A 72 14.89 6.35 -28.34
CA SER A 72 14.80 5.90 -29.73
C SER A 72 14.51 7.05 -30.71
N ALA A 73 14.29 8.27 -30.21
CA ALA A 73 14.09 9.52 -30.94
C ALA A 73 15.32 10.43 -30.83
#